data_AF-A0A1F5TPZ4-F1
#
_entry.id   AF-A0A1F5TPZ4-F1
#
_cell.length_a   1.000
_cell.length_b   1.000
_cell.length_c   1.000
_cell.angle_alpha   90.00
_cell.angle_beta   90.00
_cell.angle_gamma   90.00
#
_symmetry.space_group_name_H-M   'P 1'
#
loop_
_entity.id
_entity.type
_entity.pdbx_description
1 polymer ?
#
loop_
_entity_poly.entity_id
_entity_poly.type
_entity_poly.pdbx_seq_one_letter_code
_entity_poly.pdbx_strand_id
1 'polypeptide(L)'
;MFQQIIALFVILYFIIKLFLEKKQNKINVNEFAFWLIFWISAGFAIIFLKHIDRIVAGLGFSSTGIDLLLYIGIIVLFSLIFKLRLKIEKQEKNITKIIREIALKK
;
A
#
# COMPACT_ATOMS: atom_id res chain seq x y z
N MET A 1 -12.00 -21.29 -6.69
CA MET A 1 -11.09 -21.44 -7.85
C MET A 1 -10.97 -20.13 -8.64
N PHE A 2 -12.06 -19.54 -9.17
CA PHE A 2 -12.00 -18.27 -9.92
C PHE A 2 -11.41 -17.07 -9.15
N GLN A 3 -11.77 -16.93 -7.86
CA GLN A 3 -11.26 -15.82 -7.03
C GLN A 3 -9.74 -15.83 -6.85
N GLN A 4 -9.12 -17.01 -6.76
CA GLN A 4 -7.66 -17.14 -6.62
C GLN A 4 -6.94 -16.75 -7.92
N ILE A 5 -7.51 -17.08 -9.08
CA ILE A 5 -6.97 -16.71 -10.38
C ILE A 5 -7.00 -15.19 -10.57
N ILE A 6 -8.13 -14.56 -10.22
CA ILE A 6 -8.26 -13.09 -10.27
C ILE A 6 -7.25 -12.43 -9.32
N ALA A 7 -7.13 -12.93 -8.09
CA ALA A 7 -6.18 -12.41 -7.12
C ALA A 7 -4.72 -12.54 -7.58
N LEU A 8 -4.37 -13.66 -8.23
CA LEU A 8 -3.04 -13.88 -8.81
C LEU A 8 -2.75 -12.89 -9.95
N PHE A 9 -3.74 -12.65 -10.83
CA PHE A 9 -3.63 -11.64 -11.89
C PHE A 9 -3.45 -10.23 -11.33
N VAL A 10 -4.16 -9.88 -10.26
CA VAL A 10 -4.02 -8.58 -9.59
C VAL A 10 -2.61 -8.42 -9.01
N ILE A 11 -2.09 -9.44 -8.32
CA ILE A 11 -0.72 -9.42 -7.77
C ILE A 11 0.30 -9.26 -8.91
N LEU A 12 0.14 -10.01 -10.00
CA LEU A 12 1.06 -9.94 -11.14
C LEU A 12 1.06 -8.54 -11.77
N TYR A 13 -0.13 -7.96 -11.96
CA TYR A 13 -0.28 -6.58 -12.45
C TYR A 13 0.44 -5.57 -11.54
N PHE A 14 0.29 -5.70 -10.23
CA PHE A 14 0.94 -4.80 -9.27
C PHE A 14 2.45 -4.97 -9.24
N ILE A 15 2.98 -6.19 -9.36
CA ILE A 15 4.42 -6.44 -9.49
C ILE A 15 4.98 -5.78 -10.76
N ILE A 16 4.29 -5.92 -11.89
CA ILE A 16 4.69 -5.29 -13.15
C ILE A 16 4.70 -3.77 -13.01
N LYS A 17 3.65 -3.19 -12.39
CA LYS A 17 3.57 -1.75 -12.14
C LYS A 17 4.70 -1.26 -11.25
N LEU A 18 5.07 -2.00 -10.20
CA LEU A 18 6.20 -1.70 -9.32
C LEU A 18 7.53 -1.69 -10.07
N PHE A 19 7.75 -2.67 -10.94
CA PHE A 19 8.94 -2.71 -11.79
C PHE A 19 9.00 -1.54 -12.77
N LEU A 20 7.87 -1.16 -13.36
CA LEU A 20 7.76 0.00 -14.24
C LEU A 20 8.04 1.32 -13.50
N GLU A 21 7.51 1.49 -12.29
CA GLU A 21 7.74 2.69 -11.48
C GLU A 21 9.19 2.76 -10.94
N LYS A 22 9.81 1.62 -10.61
CA LYS A 22 11.25 1.55 -10.30
C LYS A 22 12.11 1.92 -11.50
N LYS A 23 11.79 1.42 -12.69
CA LYS A 23 12.53 1.74 -13.93
C LYS A 23 12.44 3.24 -14.27
N GLN A 24 11.38 3.91 -13.85
CA GLN A 24 11.21 5.35 -14.03
C GLN A 24 11.91 6.20 -12.95
N ASN A 25 12.69 5.61 -12.03
CA ASN A 25 13.35 6.30 -10.90
C ASN A 25 12.38 7.12 -10.02
N LYS A 26 11.07 6.84 -10.08
CA LYS A 26 10.05 7.55 -9.30
C LYS A 26 9.96 7.06 -7.85
N ILE A 27 10.51 5.87 -7.59
CA ILE A 27 10.46 5.19 -6.29
C ILE A 27 11.87 4.96 -5.80
N ASN A 28 12.13 5.29 -4.54
CA ASN A 28 13.43 5.04 -3.92
C ASN A 28 13.61 3.54 -3.60
N VAL A 29 14.84 3.03 -3.51
CA VAL A 29 15.10 1.58 -3.31
C VAL A 29 14.40 1.02 -2.06
N ASN A 30 14.33 1.82 -0.99
CA ASN A 30 13.61 1.47 0.24
C ASN A 30 12.09 1.37 0.04
N GLU A 31 11.51 2.27 -0.75
CA GLU A 31 10.07 2.25 -1.05
C GLU A 31 9.73 1.04 -1.94
N PHE A 32 10.60 0.70 -2.89
CA PHE A 32 10.45 -0.53 -3.69
C PHE A 32 10.50 -1.78 -2.83
N ALA A 33 11.46 -1.88 -1.90
CA ALA A 33 11.57 -3.03 -0.99
C ALA A 33 10.35 -3.14 -0.06
N PHE A 34 9.88 -2.02 0.51
CA PHE A 34 8.69 -1.99 1.36
C PHE A 34 7.46 -2.49 0.61
N TRP A 35 7.23 -2.00 -0.60
CA TRP A 35 6.11 -2.42 -1.43
C TRP A 35 6.23 -3.88 -1.87
N LEU A 36 7.44 -4.35 -2.21
CA LEU A 36 7.66 -5.73 -2.61
C LEU A 36 7.35 -6.71 -1.46
N ILE A 37 7.76 -6.38 -0.24
CA ILE A 37 7.40 -7.14 0.98
C ILE A 37 5.89 -7.13 1.20
N PHE A 38 5.23 -5.97 1.03
CA PHE A 38 3.78 -5.84 1.16
C PHE A 38 3.03 -6.74 0.16
N TRP A 39 3.42 -6.75 -1.11
CA TRP A 39 2.81 -7.60 -2.14
C TRP A 39 3.06 -9.09 -1.93
N ILE A 40 4.25 -9.47 -1.48
CA ILE A 40 4.55 -10.86 -1.09
C ILE A 40 3.66 -11.27 0.09
N SER A 41 3.55 -10.43 1.12
CA SER A 41 2.69 -10.69 2.27
C SER A 41 1.22 -10.83 1.88
N ALA A 42 0.74 -10.01 0.93
CA ALA A 42 -0.62 -10.10 0.40
C ALA A 42 -0.83 -11.42 -0.37
N GLY A 43 0.15 -11.84 -1.19
CA GLY A 43 0.11 -13.13 -1.87
C GLY A 43 0.07 -14.32 -0.90
N PHE A 44 0.88 -14.28 0.16
CA PHE A 44 0.82 -15.27 1.23
C PHE A 44 -0.54 -15.30 1.92
N ALA A 45 -1.12 -14.13 2.24
CA ALA A 45 -2.44 -14.04 2.87
C ALA A 45 -3.55 -14.68 1.99
N ILE A 46 -3.47 -14.53 0.66
CA ILE A 46 -4.43 -15.13 -0.28
C ILE A 46 -4.27 -16.65 -0.36
N ILE A 47 -3.04 -17.17 -0.32
CA ILE A 47 -2.80 -18.63 -0.32
C ILE A 47 -3.28 -19.26 1.00
N PHE A 48 -3.07 -18.56 2.11
CA PHE A 48 -3.45 -19.01 3.46
C PHE A 48 -4.88 -18.63 3.88
N LEU A 49 -5.73 -18.17 2.96
CA LEU A 49 -7.11 -17.76 3.25
C LEU A 49 -7.89 -18.82 4.06
N LYS A 50 -7.72 -20.10 3.72
CA LYS A 50 -8.33 -21.24 4.45
C LYS A 50 -7.86 -21.40 5.90
N HIS A 51 -6.68 -20.91 6.24
CA HIS A 51 -6.18 -20.88 7.62
C HIS A 51 -6.64 -19.61 8.33
N ILE A 52 -6.68 -18.49 7.63
CA ILE A 52 -7.25 -17.23 8.15
C ILE A 52 -8.73 -17.44 8.51
N ASP A 53 -9.52 -18.10 7.66
CA ASP A 53 -10.93 -18.44 7.95
C ASP A 53 -11.07 -19.26 9.25
N ARG A 54 -10.15 -20.19 9.51
CA ARG A 54 -10.15 -21.00 10.74
C ARG A 54 -9.77 -20.19 11.98
N ILE A 55 -8.83 -19.26 11.85
CA ILE A 55 -8.40 -18.38 12.95
C ILE A 55 -9.50 -17.37 13.26
N VAL A 56 -10.11 -16.78 12.23
CA VAL A 56 -11.21 -15.80 12.34
C VAL A 56 -12.46 -16.44 12.95
N ALA A 57 -12.79 -17.68 12.56
CA ALA A 57 -13.85 -18.46 13.20
C ALA A 57 -13.55 -18.77 14.68
N GLY A 58 -12.29 -19.03 15.04
CA GLY A 58 -11.86 -19.21 16.43
C GLY A 58 -11.90 -17.93 17.28
N LEU A 59 -11.83 -16.76 16.62
CA LEU A 59 -11.91 -15.44 17.28
C LEU A 59 -13.35 -14.91 17.38
N GLY A 60 -14.36 -15.68 16.96
CA GLY A 60 -15.78 -15.34 17.13
C GLY A 60 -16.33 -14.36 16.10
N PHE A 61 -15.60 -14.07 15.02
CA PHE A 61 -16.11 -13.27 13.91
C PHE A 61 -16.89 -14.15 12.95
N SER A 62 -18.19 -13.87 12.76
CA SER A 62 -19.07 -14.55 11.79
C SER A 62 -18.74 -14.22 10.32
N SER A 63 -17.72 -13.40 10.09
CA SER A 63 -17.30 -12.84 8.82
C SER A 63 -16.25 -13.71 8.15
N THR A 64 -16.20 -13.70 6.81
CA THR A 64 -15.20 -14.49 6.06
C THR A 64 -13.82 -13.87 6.28
N GLY A 65 -12.72 -14.64 6.25
CA GLY A 65 -11.35 -14.12 6.39
C GLY A 65 -10.98 -13.02 5.37
N ILE A 66 -11.74 -12.95 4.27
CA ILE A 66 -11.72 -11.86 3.29
C ILE A 66 -12.12 -10.52 3.92
N ASP A 67 -13.13 -10.48 4.79
CA ASP A 67 -13.63 -9.25 5.41
C ASP A 67 -12.59 -8.67 6.37
N LEU A 68 -11.90 -9.53 7.13
CA LEU A 68 -10.79 -9.12 8.00
C LEU A 68 -9.63 -8.51 7.19
N LEU A 69 -9.25 -9.16 6.08
CA LEU A 69 -8.21 -8.65 5.19
C LEU A 69 -8.62 -7.32 4.55
N LEU A 70 -9.89 -7.16 4.19
CA LEU A 70 -10.42 -5.89 3.68
C LEU A 70 -10.34 -4.79 4.74
N TYR A 71 -10.73 -5.04 5.99
CA TYR A 71 -10.62 -4.04 7.06
C TYR A 71 -9.18 -3.62 7.31
N ILE A 72 -8.24 -4.58 7.37
CA ILE A 72 -6.81 -4.28 7.50
C ILE A 72 -6.31 -3.47 6.29
N GLY A 73 -6.71 -3.86 5.08
CA GLY A 73 -6.37 -3.14 3.85
C GLY A 73 -6.85 -1.70 3.86
N ILE A 74 -8.08 -1.46 4.32
CA ILE A 74 -8.65 -0.12 4.47
C ILE A 74 -7.82 0.70 5.48
N ILE A 75 -7.50 0.15 6.64
CA ILE A 75 -6.69 0.83 7.66
C ILE A 75 -5.30 1.22 7.12
N VAL A 76 -4.66 0.30 6.38
CA VAL A 76 -3.36 0.56 5.74
C VAL A 76 -3.48 1.66 4.68
N LEU A 77 -4.50 1.59 3.83
CA LEU A 77 -4.76 2.61 2.79
C LEU A 77 -4.98 3.99 3.40
N PHE A 78 -5.82 4.10 4.43
CA PHE A 78 -6.03 5.34 5.15
C PHE A 78 -4.73 5.88 5.76
N SER A 79 -3.90 5.00 6.32
CA SER A 79 -2.59 5.38 6.86
C SER A 79 -1.65 5.92 5.79
N LEU A 80 -1.65 5.32 4.59
CA LEU A 80 -0.85 5.80 3.45
C LEU A 80 -1.35 7.15 2.93
N ILE A 81 -2.67 7.32 2.79
CA ILE A 81 -3.29 8.59 2.38
C ILE A 81 -2.96 9.69 3.39
N PHE A 82 -3.03 9.38 4.69
CA PHE A 82 -2.68 10.31 5.75
C PHE A 82 -1.21 10.75 5.66
N LYS A 83 -0.28 9.80 5.51
CA LYS A 83 1.15 10.11 5.29
C LYS A 83 1.38 10.96 4.04
N LEU A 84 0.66 10.67 2.96
CA LEU A 84 0.74 11.44 1.72
C LEU A 84 0.29 12.89 1.93
N ARG A 85 -0.84 13.10 2.61
CA ARG A 85 -1.37 14.44 2.94
C ARG A 85 -0.35 15.26 3.74
N LEU A 86 0.27 14.68 4.76
CA LEU A 86 1.31 15.36 5.55
C LEU A 86 2.55 15.72 4.71
N LYS A 87 2.94 14.86 3.76
CA LYS A 87 4.07 15.13 2.85
C LYS A 87 3.75 16.30 1.91
N ILE A 88 2.53 16.37 1.39
CA ILE A 88 2.06 17.48 0.54
C ILE A 88 2.09 18.80 1.33
N GLU A 89 1.54 18.82 2.55
CA GLU A 89 1.53 20.03 3.39
C GLU A 89 2.96 20.53 3.70
N LYS A 90 3.89 19.61 3.98
CA LYS A 90 5.29 19.95 4.19
C LYS A 90 5.93 20.52 2.92
N GLN A 91 5.60 19.98 1.75
CA GLN A 91 6.08 20.49 0.47
C GLN A 91 5.54 21.90 0.18
N GLU A 92 4.25 22.16 0.41
CA GLU A 92 3.64 23.50 0.25
C GLU A 92 4.31 24.54 1.17
N LYS A 93 4.58 24.19 2.43
CA LYS A 93 5.31 25.05 3.37
C LYS A 93 6.72 25.36 2.89
N ASN A 94 7.44 24.35 2.37
CA ASN A 94 8.78 24.54 1.83
C ASN A 94 8.77 25.45 0.59
N ILE A 95 7.82 25.25 -0.33
CA ILE A 95 7.66 26.09 -1.53
C ILE A 95 7.39 27.54 -1.11
N THR A 96 6.47 27.75 -0.17
CA THR A 96 6.15 29.09 0.36
C THR A 96 7.38 29.76 0.97
N LYS A 97 8.19 29.01 1.74
CA LYS A 97 9.44 29.53 2.31
C LYS A 97 10.46 29.93 1.24
N ILE A 98 10.65 29.07 0.22
CA ILE A 98 11.55 29.34 -0.90
C ILE A 98 11.13 30.61 -1.64
N ILE A 99 9.84 30.74 -1.97
CA ILE A 99 9.31 31.93 -2.65
C ILE A 99 9.54 33.20 -1.82
N ARG A 100 9.30 33.13 -0.50
CA ARG A 100 9.53 34.28 0.41
C ARG A 100 11.00 34.68 0.47
N GLU A 101 11.92 33.72 0.53
CA GLU A 101 13.36 34.01 0.51
C GLU A 101 13.80 34.65 -0.81
N ILE A 102 13.25 34.19 -1.94
CA ILE A 102 13.51 34.78 -3.26
C ILE A 102 12.98 36.22 -3.33
N ALA A 103 11.78 36.46 -2.80
CA ALA A 103 11.15 37.79 -2.81
C ALA A 103 11.86 38.80 -1.90
N LEU A 104 12.47 38.36 -0.80
CA LEU A 104 13.22 39.23 0.12
C LEU A 104 14.68 39.50 -0.32
N LYS A 105 15.23 38.66 -1.19
CA LYS A 105 16.58 38.84 -1.77
C LYS A 105 16.59 39.72 -3.02
N LYS A 106 15.42 40.13 -3.51
CA LYS A 106 15.23 40.99 -4.67
C LYS A 106 14.67 42.34 -4.22
#